data_AF-A0A3S2H1T2-F1
#
_entry.id   AF-A0A3S2H1T2-F1
#
_cell.length_a   1.000
_cell.length_b   1.000
_cell.length_c   1.000
_cell.angle_alpha   90.00
_cell.angle_beta   90.00
_cell.angle_gamma   90.00
#
_symmetry.space_group_name_H-M   'P 1'
#
loop_
_entity.id
_entity.type
_entity.pdbx_description
1 polymer ?
#
loop_
_entity_poly.entity_id
_entity_poly.type
_entity_poly.pdbx_seq_one_letter_code
_entity_poly.pdbx_strand_id
1 'polypeptide(L)' 'MANEKRLLALMILADGEMSVSDLAPRLGLSNSALSQHLGMMRESGLVTRRQERHKAYYS' A
#
# COMPACT_ATOMS: atom_id res chain seq x y z
N MET A 1 4.68 8.84 -13.00
CA MET A 1 5.22 7.65 -12.30
C MET A 1 4.47 7.31 -11.02
N ALA A 2 4.16 8.25 -10.12
CA ALA A 2 3.41 7.95 -8.89
C ALA A 2 2.05 7.25 -9.13
N ASN A 3 1.39 7.52 -10.26
CA ASN A 3 0.12 6.88 -10.63
C ASN A 3 0.28 5.39 -11.00
N GLU A 4 1.36 5.04 -11.69
CA GLU A 4 1.65 3.65 -12.07
C GLU A 4 1.92 2.79 -10.84
N LYS A 5 2.71 3.30 -9.88
CA LYS A 5 2.99 2.59 -8.63
C LYS A 5 1.75 2.40 -7.76
N ARG A 6 0.83 3.36 -7.76
CA ARG A 6 -0.48 3.24 -7.10
C ARG A 6 -1.36 2.18 -7.77
N LEU A 7 -1.40 2.15 -9.11
CA LEU A 7 -2.14 1.12 -9.84
C LEU A 7 -1.59 -0.28 -9.55
N LEU A 8 -0.27 -0.46 -9.60
CA LEU A 8 0.38 -1.72 -9.25
C LEU A 8 0.11 -2.13 -7.79
N ALA A 9 0.13 -1.17 -6.85
CA ALA A 9 -0.23 -1.43 -5.47
C ALA A 9 -1.67 -1.96 -5.35
N LEU A 10 -2.64 -1.33 -6.02
CA LEU A 10 -4.04 -1.78 -6.02
C LEU A 10 -4.19 -3.18 -6.60
N MET A 11 -3.50 -3.49 -7.70
CA MET A 11 -3.52 -4.83 -8.31
C MET A 11 -3.00 -5.89 -7.33
N ILE A 12 -1.88 -5.61 -6.64
CA ILE A 12 -1.31 -6.55 -5.67
C ILE A 12 -2.23 -6.72 -4.45
N LEU A 13 -2.83 -5.63 -3.96
CA LEU A 13 -3.72 -5.65 -2.80
C LEU A 13 -5.06 -6.33 -3.09
N ALA A 14 -5.51 -6.31 -4.35
CA ALA A 14 -6.68 -7.05 -4.79
C ALA A 14 -6.47 -8.59 -4.68
N ASP A 15 -5.24 -9.07 -4.81
CA ASP A 15 -4.89 -10.49 -4.64
C ASP A 15 -4.73 -10.89 -3.16
N GLY A 16 -4.54 -9.92 -2.25
CA GLY A 16 -4.45 -10.19 -0.83
C GLY A 16 -3.90 -9.03 -0.01
N GLU A 17 -4.31 -9.01 1.26
CA GLU A 17 -3.84 -8.01 2.23
C GLU A 17 -2.32 -8.11 2.44
N MET A 18 -1.62 -6.98 2.43
CA MET A 18 -0.16 -6.92 2.62
C MET A 18 0.26 -5.78 3.55
N SER A 19 1.36 -6.00 4.27
CA SER A 19 1.99 -4.93 5.05
C SER A 19 2.81 -3.99 4.17
N VAL A 20 3.00 -2.74 4.61
CA VAL A 20 3.84 -1.76 3.89
C VAL A 20 5.24 -2.30 3.66
N SER A 21 5.83 -2.96 4.67
CA SER A 21 7.16 -3.56 4.59
C SER A 21 7.27 -4.68 3.55
N ASP A 22 6.18 -5.41 3.29
CA ASP A 22 6.16 -6.51 2.33
C ASP A 22 5.84 -6.02 0.90
N LEU A 23 5.06 -4.95 0.78
CA LEU A 23 4.62 -4.39 -0.50
C LEU A 23 5.66 -3.43 -1.12
N ALA A 24 6.39 -2.65 -0.29
CA ALA A 24 7.34 -1.65 -0.79
C ALA A 24 8.47 -2.23 -1.68
N PRO A 25 9.10 -3.37 -1.33
CA PRO A 25 10.13 -3.99 -2.17
C PRO A 25 9.59 -4.43 -3.54
N ARG A 26 8.35 -4.92 -3.61
CA ARG A 26 7.71 -5.38 -4.86
C ARG A 26 7.49 -4.24 -5.85
N LEU A 27 7.29 -3.02 -5.32
CA LEU A 27 7.05 -1.83 -6.12
C LEU A 27 8.34 -1.02 -6.37
N GLY A 28 9.47 -1.42 -5.77
CA GLY A 28 10.73 -0.68 -5.82
C GLY A 28 10.64 0.68 -5.13
N LEU A 29 9.89 0.76 -4.04
CA LEU A 29 9.68 1.99 -3.25
C LEU A 29 10.26 1.85 -1.85
N SER A 30 10.52 2.99 -1.22
CA SER A 30 10.73 3.03 0.23
C SER A 30 9.41 2.87 0.99
N ASN A 31 9.48 2.41 2.24
CA ASN A 31 8.30 2.31 3.11
C ASN A 31 7.60 3.67 3.34
N SER A 32 8.36 4.77 3.37
CA SER A 32 7.82 6.12 3.53
C SER A 32 7.05 6.57 2.29
N ALA A 33 7.62 6.37 1.09
CA ALA A 33 6.96 6.71 -0.17
C ALA A 33 5.68 5.87 -0.36
N LEU A 34 5.74 4.57 -0.09
CA LEU A 34 4.57 3.71 -0.17
C LEU A 34 3.51 4.10 0.86
N SER A 35 3.88 4.37 2.12
CA SER A 35 2.92 4.84 3.13
C SER A 35 2.20 6.12 2.72
N GLN A 36 2.92 7.06 2.11
CA GLN A 36 2.30 8.28 1.60
C GLN A 36 1.29 7.99 0.48
N HIS A 37 1.65 7.11 -0.46
CA HIS A 37 0.74 6.69 -1.52
C HIS A 37 -0.51 5.97 -0.98
N LEU A 38 -0.33 5.02 -0.06
CA LEU A 38 -1.43 4.31 0.60
C LEU A 38 -2.32 5.25 1.42
N GLY A 39 -1.73 6.28 2.05
CA GLY A 39 -2.48 7.33 2.75
C GLY A 39 -3.45 8.06 1.82
N MET A 40 -2.97 8.55 0.67
CA MET A 40 -3.81 9.21 -0.34
C MET A 40 -4.88 8.27 -0.92
N MET A 41 -4.54 7.00 -1.16
CA MET A 41 -5.50 6.01 -1.67
C MET A 41 -6.58 5.69 -0.64
N ARG A 42 -6.21 5.61 0.64
CA ARG A 42 -7.15 5.42 1.76
C ARG A 42 -8.11 6.61 1.90
N GLU A 43 -7.60 7.83 1.80
CA GLU A 43 -8.44 9.05 1.80
C GLU A 43 -9.42 9.07 0.61
N SER A 44 -9.03 8.46 -0.50
CA SER A 44 -9.88 8.30 -1.69
C SER A 44 -10.81 7.07 -1.62
N GLY A 45 -10.78 6.30 -0.53
CA GLY A 45 -11.59 5.09 -0.35
C GLY A 45 -11.16 3.89 -1.22
N LEU A 46 -9.96 3.93 -1.81
CA LEU A 46 -9.47 2.87 -2.73
C LEU A 46 -8.83 1.68 -2.00
N VAL A 47 -8.36 1.90 -0.76
CA VAL A 47 -7.77 0.85 0.09
C VAL A 47 -8.23 1.04 1.52
N THR A 48 -8.23 -0.04 2.29
CA THR A 48 -8.45 -0.04 3.73
C THR A 48 -7.14 -0.27 4.48
N ARG A 49 -7.12 0.08 5.77
CA ARG A 49 -5.95 -0.12 6.64
C ARG A 49 -6.37 -0.90 7.86
N ARG A 50 -5.74 -2.05 8.08
CA ARG A 50 -5.84 -2.82 9.32
C ARG A 50 -4.54 -2.67 10.09
N GLN A 51 -4.62 -2.52 11.40
CA GLN A 51 -3.46 -2.53 12.27
C GLN A 51 -3.44 -3.81 13.09
N GLU A 52 -2.30 -4.50 13.06
CA GLU A 52 -2.08 -5.72 13.83
C GLU A 52 -0.73 -5.61 14.56
N ARG A 53 -0.80 -5.51 15.89
CA ARG A 53 0.33 -5.18 16.76
C ARG A 53 1.03 -3.89 16.27
N HIS A 54 2.27 -4.02 15.80
CA HIS A 54 3.11 -2.94 15.31
C HIS A 54 3.15 -2.86 13.77
N LYS A 55 2.41 -3.70 13.05
CA LYS A 55 2.36 -3.70 11.58
C LYS A 55 1.04 -3.10 11.07
N ALA A 56 1.15 -2.31 10.00
CA ALA A 56 0.02 -1.81 9.24
C ALA A 56 -0.11 -2.62 7.96
N TYR A 57 -1.29 -3.19 7.77
CA TYR A 57 -1.71 -3.96 6.62
C TYR A 57 -2.73 -3.18 5.80
N TYR A 58 -2.73 -3.40 4.50
CA TYR A 58 -3.62 -2.76 3.54
C TYR A 58 -4.25 -3.81 2.64
N SER A 59 -5.48 -3.57 2.23
CA SER A 59 -6.26 -4.33 1.24
C SER A 59 -7.12 -3.39 0.42
#